data_AF-A0A521MAL3-F1
#
_entry.id   AF-A0A521MAL3-F1
#
_cell.length_a   1.000
_cell.length_b   1.000
_cell.length_c   1.000
_cell.angle_alpha   90.00
_cell.angle_beta   90.00
_cell.angle_gamma   90.00
#
_symmetry.space_group_name_H-M   'P 1'
#
loop_
_entity.id
_entity.type
_entity.pdbx_description
1 polymer ?
#
loop_
_entity_poly.entity_id
_entity_poly.type
_entity_poly.pdbx_seq_one_letter_code
_entity_poly.pdbx_strand_id
1 'polypeptide(L)'
;MRGWLLRGFVALSLIATNVEASGQPKIEERCGDVMDMMRYALQGVRAENSSFSLKRNKETYHMLMASKVDPAKSRDGRLYAPWRLLERQGESTNYCVVGSGEWVEALASLHMANPRLKYGMPGSGHQRCANTNDVMDNIDVRMWANKELGDSFTLFLYSDIGTKDYTFLMTDRHWVLLDQTKGQKPVTCYFARGDDLTIHKDFKMPPR
;
A
#
# COMPACT_ATOMS: atom_id res chain seq x y z
N MET A 1 48.10 -33.58 55.34
CA MET A 1 48.00 -34.89 54.66
C MET A 1 46.75 -34.89 53.79
N ARG A 2 46.88 -35.36 52.52
CA ARG A 2 45.84 -35.62 51.49
C ARG A 2 45.15 -34.38 50.93
N GLY A 3 44.97 -34.15 49.62
CA GLY A 3 45.22 -34.88 48.37
C GLY A 3 44.37 -34.13 47.30
N TRP A 4 44.98 -33.40 46.37
CA TRP A 4 45.09 -33.69 44.93
C TRP A 4 43.82 -34.19 44.20
N LEU A 5 43.51 -33.48 43.09
CA LEU A 5 42.79 -33.89 41.85
C LEU A 5 41.24 -33.96 41.97
N LEU A 6 40.40 -33.59 40.99
CA LEU A 6 40.53 -33.36 39.55
C LEU A 6 39.30 -32.59 39.03
N ARG A 7 39.55 -31.68 38.09
CA ARG A 7 38.77 -31.29 36.89
C ARG A 7 37.29 -31.72 36.77
N GLY A 8 36.44 -30.73 36.49
CA GLY A 8 35.13 -30.92 35.88
C GLY A 8 34.51 -29.61 35.41
N PHE A 9 34.99 -29.07 34.28
CA PHE A 9 34.28 -28.01 33.56
C PHE A 9 33.05 -28.64 32.89
N VAL A 10 31.87 -28.41 33.44
CA VAL A 10 30.61 -28.68 32.74
C VAL A 10 30.28 -27.46 31.90
N ALA A 11 30.65 -27.50 30.62
CA ALA A 11 30.16 -26.55 29.63
C ALA A 11 28.68 -26.85 29.37
N LEU A 12 27.80 -26.05 29.99
CA LEU A 12 26.37 -26.03 29.64
C LEU A 12 26.25 -25.46 28.22
N SER A 13 26.24 -26.34 27.22
CA SER A 13 25.92 -25.96 25.85
C SER A 13 24.43 -25.65 25.79
N LEU A 14 24.09 -24.37 25.88
CA LEU A 14 22.79 -23.85 25.50
C LEU A 14 22.60 -24.14 24.02
N ILE A 15 21.89 -25.22 23.71
CA ILE A 15 21.32 -25.42 22.38
C ILE A 15 20.19 -24.41 22.26
N ALA A 16 20.54 -23.18 21.85
CA ALA A 16 19.59 -22.25 21.26
C ALA A 16 19.16 -22.87 19.93
N THR A 17 18.12 -23.71 19.97
CA THR A 17 17.37 -24.00 18.76
C THR A 17 16.68 -22.69 18.39
N ASN A 18 17.27 -21.99 17.43
CA ASN A 18 16.55 -20.99 16.66
C ASN A 18 15.40 -21.73 15.99
N VAL A 19 14.23 -21.72 16.64
CA VAL A 19 12.98 -21.99 15.97
C VAL A 19 12.85 -20.84 14.97
N GLU A 20 13.27 -21.10 13.73
CA GLU A 20 12.94 -20.27 12.60
C GLU A 20 11.42 -20.11 12.63
N ALA A 21 10.98 -18.91 13.02
CA ALA A 21 9.61 -18.48 12.84
C ALA A 21 9.29 -18.76 11.37
N SER A 22 8.34 -19.67 11.14
CA SER A 22 7.84 -20.05 9.82
C SER A 22 7.55 -18.77 9.04
N GLY A 23 8.48 -18.39 8.16
CA GLY A 23 8.40 -17.15 7.41
C GLY A 23 7.17 -17.22 6.52
N GLN A 24 6.20 -16.34 6.75
CA GLN A 24 5.25 -16.02 5.70
C GLN A 24 6.08 -15.68 4.45
N PRO A 25 5.72 -16.21 3.27
CA PRO A 25 6.48 -15.94 2.05
C PRO A 25 6.62 -14.43 1.90
N LYS A 26 7.87 -13.95 1.85
CA LYS A 26 8.15 -12.53 1.62
C LYS A 26 7.46 -12.15 0.32
N ILE A 27 6.54 -11.21 0.42
CA ILE A 27 5.91 -10.64 -0.75
C ILE A 27 6.99 -9.79 -1.42
N GLU A 28 7.23 -10.04 -2.70
CA GLU A 28 8.20 -9.29 -3.50
C GLU A 28 7.48 -8.56 -4.63
N GLU A 29 8.09 -7.47 -5.10
CA GLU A 29 7.66 -6.81 -6.32
C GLU A 29 7.74 -7.81 -7.48
N ARG A 30 6.60 -8.08 -8.11
CA ARG A 30 6.47 -9.11 -9.15
C ARG A 30 5.69 -8.54 -10.32
N CYS A 31 6.21 -8.78 -11.52
CA CYS A 31 5.58 -8.38 -12.77
C CYS A 31 5.19 -9.59 -13.63
N GLY A 32 4.14 -9.45 -14.43
CA GLY A 32 3.69 -10.49 -15.35
C GLY A 32 2.44 -10.07 -16.11
N ASP A 33 1.88 -11.01 -16.88
CA ASP A 33 0.61 -10.82 -17.57
C ASP A 33 -0.51 -10.48 -16.58
N VAL A 34 -1.46 -9.64 -17.01
CA VAL A 34 -2.58 -9.17 -16.19
C VAL A 34 -3.33 -10.31 -15.50
N MET A 35 -3.61 -11.43 -16.19
CA MET A 35 -4.38 -12.52 -15.61
C MET A 35 -3.62 -13.25 -14.50
N ASP A 36 -2.31 -13.39 -14.65
CA ASP A 36 -1.45 -14.01 -13.63
C ASP A 36 -1.25 -13.09 -12.44
N MET A 37 -1.12 -11.79 -12.67
CA MET A 37 -0.97 -10.82 -11.59
C MET A 37 -2.25 -10.60 -10.81
N MET A 38 -3.42 -10.63 -11.45
CA MET A 38 -4.70 -10.63 -10.77
C MET A 38 -4.88 -11.88 -9.89
N ARG A 39 -4.49 -13.08 -10.39
CA ARG A 39 -4.49 -14.30 -9.57
C ARG A 39 -3.58 -14.18 -8.36
N TYR A 40 -2.36 -13.70 -8.57
CA TYR A 40 -1.39 -13.50 -7.49
C TYR A 40 -1.91 -12.50 -6.45
N ALA A 41 -2.48 -11.38 -6.88
CA ALA A 41 -3.07 -10.39 -5.97
C ALA A 41 -4.23 -10.99 -5.16
N LEU A 42 -5.09 -11.78 -5.80
CA LEU A 42 -6.22 -12.42 -5.13
C LEU A 42 -5.83 -13.47 -4.08
N GLN A 43 -4.70 -14.15 -4.26
CA GLN A 43 -4.16 -15.05 -3.22
C GLN A 43 -3.76 -14.29 -1.95
N GLY A 44 -3.43 -13.00 -2.08
CA GLY A 44 -3.03 -12.13 -0.98
C GLY A 44 -4.18 -11.42 -0.28
N VAL A 45 -5.43 -11.63 -0.69
CA VAL A 45 -6.63 -11.03 -0.08
C VAL A 45 -7.68 -12.10 0.22
N ARG A 46 -8.64 -11.78 1.09
CA ARG A 46 -9.70 -12.73 1.48
C ARG A 46 -10.76 -12.86 0.38
N ALA A 47 -11.55 -13.94 0.44
CA ALA A 47 -12.64 -14.18 -0.52
C ALA A 47 -13.68 -13.06 -0.53
N GLU A 48 -13.97 -12.48 0.63
CA GLU A 48 -14.74 -11.25 0.75
C GLU A 48 -13.83 -10.04 0.51
N ASN A 49 -13.91 -9.47 -0.68
CA ASN A 49 -13.03 -8.39 -1.12
C ASN A 49 -13.76 -7.33 -1.95
N SER A 50 -13.06 -6.26 -2.24
CA SER A 50 -13.41 -5.27 -3.26
C SER A 50 -12.21 -5.08 -4.17
N SER A 51 -12.44 -5.20 -5.48
CA SER A 51 -11.46 -4.88 -6.51
C SER A 51 -11.85 -3.56 -7.18
N PHE A 52 -10.93 -2.61 -7.17
CA PHE A 52 -11.06 -1.28 -7.74
C PHE A 52 -10.23 -1.24 -9.03
N SER A 53 -10.89 -1.12 -10.17
CA SER A 53 -10.24 -0.84 -11.45
C SER A 53 -10.11 0.67 -11.62
N LEU A 54 -8.88 1.18 -11.46
CA LEU A 54 -8.54 2.59 -11.49
C LEU A 54 -8.15 2.98 -12.91
N LYS A 55 -9.03 3.72 -13.59
CA LYS A 55 -8.90 3.98 -15.02
C LYS A 55 -8.51 5.43 -15.33
N ARG A 56 -7.80 5.59 -16.43
CA ARG A 56 -7.48 6.88 -17.06
C ARG A 56 -7.64 6.71 -18.56
N ASN A 57 -8.35 7.60 -19.23
CA ASN A 57 -8.57 7.53 -20.69
C ASN A 57 -9.19 6.19 -21.13
N LYS A 58 -10.18 5.68 -20.37
CA LYS A 58 -10.88 4.40 -20.59
C LYS A 58 -10.06 3.12 -20.39
N GLU A 59 -8.79 3.23 -20.05
CA GLU A 59 -7.94 2.06 -19.76
C GLU A 59 -7.71 1.91 -18.26
N THR A 60 -7.67 0.68 -17.76
CA THR A 60 -7.22 0.40 -16.39
C THR A 60 -5.71 0.57 -16.32
N TYR A 61 -5.25 1.46 -15.44
CA TYR A 61 -3.82 1.69 -15.18
C TYR A 61 -3.40 1.10 -13.84
N HIS A 62 -4.30 1.11 -12.85
CA HIS A 62 -4.04 0.50 -11.56
C HIS A 62 -5.21 -0.39 -11.15
N MET A 63 -4.91 -1.41 -10.36
CA MET A 63 -5.93 -2.21 -9.69
C MET A 63 -5.60 -2.29 -8.21
N LEU A 64 -6.52 -1.83 -7.37
CA LEU A 64 -6.44 -2.06 -5.92
C LEU A 64 -7.38 -3.21 -5.58
N MET A 65 -6.87 -4.26 -4.96
CA MET A 65 -7.67 -5.34 -4.41
C MET A 65 -7.52 -5.29 -2.90
N ALA A 66 -8.63 -5.18 -2.17
CA ALA A 66 -8.62 -5.11 -0.72
C ALA A 66 -9.70 -6.03 -0.13
N SER A 67 -9.35 -6.75 0.92
CA SER A 67 -10.32 -7.54 1.69
C SER A 67 -11.33 -6.61 2.36
N LYS A 68 -12.54 -7.10 2.64
CA LYS A 68 -13.42 -6.41 3.59
C LYS A 68 -12.72 -6.30 4.94
N VAL A 69 -12.95 -5.18 5.63
CA VAL A 69 -12.37 -4.89 6.94
C VAL A 69 -12.76 -5.99 7.92
N ASP A 70 -11.79 -6.46 8.70
CA ASP A 70 -11.99 -7.37 9.83
C ASP A 70 -11.92 -6.57 11.15
N PRO A 71 -13.07 -6.23 11.76
CA PRO A 71 -13.07 -5.43 12.99
C PRO A 71 -12.38 -6.12 14.16
N ALA A 72 -12.38 -7.46 14.20
CA ALA A 72 -11.79 -8.23 15.29
C ALA A 72 -10.25 -8.19 15.30
N LYS A 73 -9.64 -7.90 14.15
CA LYS A 73 -8.18 -7.72 14.03
C LYS A 73 -7.75 -6.26 13.99
N SER A 74 -8.70 -5.34 13.81
CA SER A 74 -8.43 -3.90 13.74
C SER A 74 -8.01 -3.37 15.12
N ARG A 75 -7.03 -2.47 15.15
CA ARG A 75 -6.40 -1.98 16.39
C ARG A 75 -5.75 -0.63 16.18
N ASP A 76 -5.70 0.19 17.23
CA ASP A 76 -4.99 1.48 17.25
C ASP A 76 -5.36 2.42 16.09
N GLY A 77 -6.64 2.47 15.72
CA GLY A 77 -7.13 3.28 14.59
C GLY A 77 -6.81 2.72 13.20
N ARG A 78 -6.08 1.61 13.11
CA ARG A 78 -5.79 0.89 11.86
C ARG A 78 -6.79 -0.23 11.63
N LEU A 79 -7.28 -0.31 10.41
CA LEU A 79 -8.21 -1.32 9.95
C LEU A 79 -7.44 -2.47 9.32
N TYR A 80 -7.72 -3.70 9.76
CA TYR A 80 -7.15 -4.90 9.14
C TYR A 80 -7.92 -5.22 7.85
N ALA A 81 -7.28 -4.99 6.71
CA ALA A 81 -7.84 -5.23 5.39
C ALA A 81 -6.70 -5.57 4.41
N PRO A 82 -6.29 -6.85 4.31
CA PRO A 82 -5.25 -7.26 3.39
C PRO A 82 -5.52 -6.77 1.98
N TRP A 83 -4.53 -6.11 1.40
CA TRP A 83 -4.65 -5.36 0.16
C TRP A 83 -3.42 -5.53 -0.75
N ARG A 84 -3.64 -5.36 -2.06
CA ARG A 84 -2.64 -5.42 -3.13
C ARG A 84 -2.90 -4.33 -4.16
N LEU A 85 -1.86 -3.63 -4.56
CA LEU A 85 -1.91 -2.62 -5.60
C LEU A 85 -1.08 -3.08 -6.80
N LEU A 86 -1.75 -3.18 -7.95
CA LEU A 86 -1.14 -3.50 -9.23
C LEU A 86 -1.04 -2.23 -10.08
N GLU A 87 0.06 -2.08 -10.82
CA GLU A 87 0.29 -1.00 -11.78
C GLU A 87 0.64 -1.55 -13.16
N ARG A 88 -0.03 -1.05 -14.19
CA ARG A 88 0.25 -1.34 -15.60
C ARG A 88 1.58 -0.72 -16.02
N GLN A 89 2.41 -1.51 -16.67
CA GLN A 89 3.72 -1.06 -17.16
C GLN A 89 3.59 -0.48 -18.58
N GLY A 90 3.48 0.85 -18.66
CA GLY A 90 3.34 1.57 -19.93
C GLY A 90 2.07 1.18 -20.69
N GLU A 91 2.17 0.99 -22.02
CA GLU A 91 1.06 0.56 -22.88
C GLU A 91 0.92 -0.98 -22.94
N SER A 92 1.70 -1.74 -22.18
CA SER A 92 1.69 -3.22 -22.23
C SER A 92 0.52 -3.85 -21.46
N THR A 93 0.26 -5.15 -21.65
CA THR A 93 -0.65 -5.93 -20.80
C THR A 93 0.00 -6.40 -19.50
N ASN A 94 1.26 -6.01 -19.24
CA ASN A 94 1.97 -6.41 -18.05
C ASN A 94 1.62 -5.50 -16.87
N TYR A 95 1.42 -6.12 -15.72
CA TYR A 95 1.20 -5.45 -14.45
C TYR A 95 2.30 -5.84 -13.46
N CYS A 96 2.61 -4.95 -12.53
CA CYS A 96 3.51 -5.21 -11.41
C CYS A 96 2.77 -4.98 -10.09
N VAL A 97 3.07 -5.78 -9.06
CA VAL A 97 2.64 -5.50 -7.68
C VAL A 97 3.56 -4.43 -7.12
N VAL A 98 3.05 -3.21 -7.00
CA VAL A 98 3.83 -2.06 -6.51
C VAL A 98 3.60 -1.79 -5.04
N GLY A 99 2.50 -2.28 -4.49
CA GLY A 99 2.17 -2.16 -3.07
C GLY A 99 1.41 -3.37 -2.57
N SER A 100 1.61 -3.69 -1.30
CA SER A 100 0.92 -4.78 -0.64
C SER A 100 0.98 -4.58 0.86
N GLY A 101 -0.09 -4.84 1.59
CA GLY A 101 -0.02 -4.91 3.04
C GLY A 101 -1.29 -5.43 3.69
N GLU A 102 -1.28 -5.46 5.02
CA GLU A 102 -2.42 -5.93 5.81
C GLU A 102 -3.29 -4.82 6.40
N TRP A 103 -2.76 -3.60 6.46
CA TRP A 103 -3.33 -2.52 7.24
C TRP A 103 -3.66 -1.31 6.38
N VAL A 104 -4.81 -0.71 6.68
CA VAL A 104 -5.25 0.55 6.09
C VAL A 104 -5.74 1.49 7.18
N GLU A 105 -5.74 2.79 6.92
CA GLU A 105 -6.29 3.81 7.81
C GLU A 105 -7.21 4.73 7.03
N ALA A 106 -8.43 4.90 7.53
CA ALA A 106 -9.38 5.85 6.95
C ALA A 106 -9.03 7.26 7.43
N LEU A 107 -8.73 8.14 6.49
CA LEU A 107 -8.37 9.53 6.79
C LEU A 107 -9.56 10.45 6.48
N ALA A 108 -9.63 11.55 7.22
CA ALA A 108 -10.61 12.60 6.94
C ALA A 108 -10.34 13.24 5.56
N SER A 109 -11.43 13.52 4.85
CA SER A 109 -11.46 14.32 3.62
C SER A 109 -11.05 15.76 3.95
N LEU A 110 -10.02 16.27 3.28
CA LEU A 110 -9.50 17.63 3.47
C LEU A 110 -9.87 18.57 2.31
N HIS A 111 -10.95 18.29 1.59
CA HIS A 111 -11.30 19.03 0.36
C HIS A 111 -11.65 20.51 0.58
N MET A 112 -12.05 20.88 1.81
CA MET A 112 -12.29 22.27 2.21
C MET A 112 -11.03 22.98 2.75
N ALA A 113 -9.91 22.27 2.91
CA ALA A 113 -8.68 22.87 3.40
C ALA A 113 -8.08 23.82 2.34
N ASN A 114 -7.25 24.77 2.81
CA ASN A 114 -6.53 25.68 1.93
C ASN A 114 -5.04 25.30 1.86
N PRO A 115 -4.62 24.51 0.84
CA PRO A 115 -3.22 24.11 0.70
C PRO A 115 -2.35 25.33 0.37
N ARG A 116 -1.12 25.36 0.91
CA ARG A 116 -0.17 26.46 0.66
C ARG A 116 0.35 26.46 -0.77
N LEU A 117 0.51 25.28 -1.34
CA LEU A 117 1.10 25.05 -2.67
C LEU A 117 0.16 24.21 -3.54
N LYS A 118 0.37 24.30 -4.87
CA LYS A 118 -0.33 23.48 -5.85
C LYS A 118 0.55 22.31 -6.28
N TYR A 119 -0.07 21.16 -6.50
CA TYR A 119 0.64 19.94 -6.89
C TYR A 119 0.02 19.30 -8.14
N GLY A 120 0.67 18.31 -8.72
CA GLY A 120 0.08 17.61 -9.86
C GLY A 120 0.94 16.56 -10.52
N MET A 121 0.40 15.99 -11.59
CA MET A 121 1.10 15.03 -12.44
C MET A 121 2.18 15.72 -13.28
N PRO A 122 3.20 14.98 -13.75
CA PRO A 122 4.14 15.49 -14.75
C PRO A 122 3.41 16.16 -15.93
N GLY A 123 3.85 17.37 -16.30
CA GLY A 123 3.25 18.17 -17.37
C GLY A 123 2.15 19.15 -16.92
N SER A 124 1.70 19.12 -15.65
CA SER A 124 0.65 20.03 -15.17
C SER A 124 1.14 21.44 -14.83
N GLY A 125 2.45 21.71 -14.88
CA GLY A 125 3.03 22.98 -14.41
C GLY A 125 3.02 23.17 -12.88
N HIS A 126 2.78 22.09 -12.12
CA HIS A 126 2.82 22.09 -10.66
C HIS A 126 3.85 21.08 -10.15
N GLN A 127 4.35 21.30 -8.94
CA GLN A 127 5.31 20.38 -8.33
C GLN A 127 4.64 19.04 -8.01
N ARG A 128 5.37 17.94 -8.17
CA ARG A 128 4.81 16.60 -7.92
C ARG A 128 4.82 16.24 -6.44
N CYS A 129 5.89 16.60 -5.75
CA CYS A 129 6.18 16.16 -4.39
C CYS A 129 6.23 17.32 -3.41
N ALA A 130 6.05 17.01 -2.12
CA ALA A 130 6.41 17.90 -1.04
C ALA A 130 7.87 18.37 -1.19
N ASN A 131 8.13 19.64 -0.90
CA ASN A 131 9.45 20.25 -1.06
C ASN A 131 10.41 19.92 0.08
N THR A 132 9.86 19.57 1.24
CA THR A 132 10.61 19.17 2.42
C THR A 132 10.01 17.92 3.04
N ASN A 133 10.67 17.40 4.07
CA ASN A 133 10.20 16.26 4.85
C ASN A 133 9.32 16.72 6.03
N ASP A 134 8.87 17.98 6.01
CA ASP A 134 7.97 18.54 7.00
C ASP A 134 6.60 17.88 6.89
N VAL A 135 5.99 17.58 8.04
CA VAL A 135 4.66 16.96 8.11
C VAL A 135 3.61 17.84 7.39
N MET A 136 3.71 19.16 7.52
CA MET A 136 2.80 20.10 6.87
C MET A 136 2.96 20.11 5.35
N ASP A 137 4.19 20.00 4.84
CA ASP A 137 4.42 19.91 3.39
C ASP A 137 3.86 18.61 2.81
N ASN A 138 3.97 17.51 3.54
CA ASN A 138 3.37 16.23 3.17
C ASN A 138 1.83 16.28 3.16
N ILE A 139 1.26 16.93 4.19
CA ILE A 139 -0.19 17.13 4.30
C ILE A 139 -0.71 18.04 3.18
N ASP A 140 0.04 19.07 2.78
CA ASP A 140 -0.35 19.99 1.71
C ASP A 140 -0.60 19.27 0.38
N VAL A 141 0.20 18.23 0.06
CA VAL A 141 -0.01 17.41 -1.16
C VAL A 141 -1.39 16.76 -1.12
N ARG A 142 -1.77 16.19 0.04
CA ARG A 142 -3.07 15.54 0.24
C ARG A 142 -4.22 16.55 0.26
N MET A 143 -4.03 17.70 0.91
CA MET A 143 -5.02 18.79 0.89
C MET A 143 -5.30 19.26 -0.53
N TRP A 144 -4.25 19.46 -1.34
CA TRP A 144 -4.41 19.79 -2.75
C TRP A 144 -5.12 18.69 -3.53
N ALA A 145 -4.78 17.42 -3.29
CA ALA A 145 -5.45 16.29 -3.91
C ALA A 145 -6.93 16.16 -3.56
N ASN A 146 -7.31 16.29 -2.29
CA ASN A 146 -8.70 16.32 -1.89
C ASN A 146 -9.42 17.54 -2.50
N LYS A 147 -8.78 18.72 -2.51
CA LYS A 147 -9.39 19.94 -3.07
C LYS A 147 -9.69 19.83 -4.56
N GLU A 148 -8.74 19.31 -5.34
CA GLU A 148 -8.90 19.06 -6.78
C GLU A 148 -9.97 18.01 -7.07
N LEU A 149 -10.09 17.00 -6.20
CA LEU A 149 -10.99 15.87 -6.39
C LEU A 149 -12.42 16.18 -5.88
N GLY A 150 -12.56 17.05 -4.90
CA GLY A 150 -13.81 17.30 -4.17
C GLY A 150 -13.96 16.40 -2.93
N ASP A 151 -15.18 16.30 -2.42
CA ASP A 151 -15.43 15.41 -1.27
C ASP A 151 -15.16 13.96 -1.65
N SER A 152 -14.21 13.34 -0.96
CA SER A 152 -13.62 12.07 -1.36
C SER A 152 -13.33 11.20 -0.15
N PHE A 153 -13.54 9.90 -0.32
CA PHE A 153 -13.08 8.91 0.63
C PHE A 153 -11.56 8.76 0.52
N THR A 154 -10.86 8.80 1.65
CA THR A 154 -9.40 8.77 1.71
C THR A 154 -8.92 7.59 2.54
N LEU A 155 -8.07 6.74 1.96
CA LEU A 155 -7.43 5.60 2.62
C LEU A 155 -5.92 5.73 2.55
N PHE A 156 -5.25 5.62 3.69
CA PHE A 156 -3.82 5.35 3.74
C PHE A 156 -3.58 3.84 3.76
N LEU A 157 -2.66 3.37 2.93
CA LEU A 157 -2.34 1.97 2.69
C LEU A 157 -0.90 1.72 3.13
N TYR A 158 -0.72 1.01 4.25
CA TYR A 158 0.58 0.66 4.81
C TYR A 158 1.17 -0.52 4.03
N SER A 159 2.24 -0.28 3.28
CA SER A 159 2.85 -1.32 2.45
C SER A 159 3.90 -2.09 3.24
N ASP A 160 3.87 -3.41 3.16
CA ASP A 160 4.88 -4.32 3.68
C ASP A 160 6.01 -4.54 2.66
N ILE A 161 5.81 -4.11 1.41
CA ILE A 161 6.78 -4.23 0.32
C ILE A 161 7.20 -2.88 -0.23
N GLY A 162 8.36 -2.88 -0.90
CA GLY A 162 8.93 -1.67 -1.50
C GLY A 162 9.24 -0.57 -0.48
N THR A 163 9.56 0.60 -1.00
CA THR A 163 10.00 1.77 -0.21
C THR A 163 8.90 2.81 0.01
N LYS A 164 7.66 2.50 -0.43
CA LYS A 164 6.54 3.43 -0.48
C LYS A 164 5.31 2.92 0.25
N ASP A 165 4.63 3.82 0.95
CA ASP A 165 3.23 3.69 1.34
C ASP A 165 2.37 4.48 0.35
N TYR A 166 1.05 4.27 0.37
CA TYR A 166 0.15 4.89 -0.60
C TYR A 166 -1.04 5.55 0.09
N THR A 167 -1.48 6.70 -0.43
CA THR A 167 -2.77 7.28 -0.07
C THR A 167 -3.69 7.25 -1.28
N PHE A 168 -4.80 6.54 -1.16
CA PHE A 168 -5.82 6.44 -2.19
C PHE A 168 -6.99 7.37 -1.86
N LEU A 169 -7.27 8.31 -2.75
CA LEU A 169 -8.38 9.24 -2.69
C LEU A 169 -9.36 8.90 -3.81
N MET A 170 -10.64 8.76 -3.49
CA MET A 170 -11.66 8.45 -4.49
C MET A 170 -13.00 9.13 -4.24
N THR A 171 -13.68 9.48 -5.32
CA THR A 171 -15.11 9.81 -5.34
C THR A 171 -15.89 8.64 -5.96
N ASP A 172 -17.11 8.88 -6.41
CA ASP A 172 -17.89 7.94 -7.19
C ASP A 172 -17.31 7.65 -8.59
N ARG A 173 -16.51 8.59 -9.14
CA ARG A 173 -15.98 8.50 -10.52
C ARG A 173 -14.48 8.76 -10.64
N HIS A 174 -13.93 9.66 -9.84
CA HIS A 174 -12.57 10.12 -10.00
C HIS A 174 -11.68 9.59 -8.88
N TRP A 175 -10.38 9.49 -9.14
CA TRP A 175 -9.43 9.02 -8.13
C TRP A 175 -8.06 9.69 -8.27
N VAL A 176 -7.37 9.76 -7.14
CA VAL A 176 -5.97 10.18 -7.03
C VAL A 176 -5.24 9.16 -6.15
N LEU A 177 -4.04 8.81 -6.56
CA LEU A 177 -3.12 7.99 -5.79
C LEU A 177 -1.89 8.84 -5.46
N LEU A 178 -1.55 8.90 -4.18
CA LEU A 178 -0.31 9.51 -3.69
C LEU A 178 0.63 8.40 -3.24
N ASP A 179 1.93 8.58 -3.44
CA ASP A 179 2.96 7.73 -2.84
C ASP A 179 3.69 8.51 -1.74
N GLN A 180 4.15 7.82 -0.71
CA GLN A 180 4.93 8.40 0.38
C GLN A 180 6.16 7.53 0.66
N THR A 181 7.36 8.11 0.70
CA THR A 181 8.56 7.35 1.13
C THR A 181 8.43 6.89 2.58
N LYS A 182 8.84 5.65 2.84
CA LYS A 182 8.97 5.12 4.19
C LYS A 182 10.20 5.69 4.89
N GLY A 183 10.16 5.74 6.22
CA GLY A 183 11.28 6.11 7.08
C GLY A 183 11.05 7.37 7.89
N GLN A 184 12.12 7.88 8.52
CA GLN A 184 12.05 9.01 9.46
C GLN A 184 11.70 10.35 8.81
N LYS A 185 11.86 10.45 7.49
CA LYS A 185 11.69 11.69 6.73
C LYS A 185 10.84 11.41 5.48
N PRO A 186 9.54 11.14 5.64
CA PRO A 186 8.67 10.82 4.52
C PRO A 186 8.49 12.02 3.59
N VAL A 187 8.41 11.72 2.30
CA VAL A 187 8.08 12.67 1.22
C VAL A 187 6.90 12.09 0.45
N THR A 188 5.83 12.87 0.39
CA THR A 188 4.58 12.55 -0.30
C THR A 188 4.62 13.15 -1.70
N CYS A 189 4.19 12.36 -2.68
CA CYS A 189 4.15 12.75 -4.08
C CYS A 189 2.81 12.41 -4.71
N TYR A 190 2.35 13.26 -5.64
CA TYR A 190 1.33 12.91 -6.61
C TYR A 190 1.84 11.75 -7.45
N PHE A 191 1.23 10.58 -7.31
CA PHE A 191 1.69 9.39 -8.02
C PHE A 191 0.89 9.17 -9.31
N ALA A 192 -0.43 9.07 -9.20
CA ALA A 192 -1.31 8.86 -10.33
C ALA A 192 -2.68 9.51 -10.10
N ARG A 193 -3.43 9.72 -11.19
CA ARG A 193 -4.84 10.15 -11.15
C ARG A 193 -5.59 9.57 -12.33
N GLY A 194 -6.90 9.50 -12.21
CA GLY A 194 -7.77 9.08 -13.29
C GLY A 194 -9.19 9.62 -13.19
N ASP A 195 -9.96 9.34 -14.24
CA ASP A 195 -11.26 9.92 -14.54
C ASP A 195 -12.42 8.91 -14.46
N ASP A 196 -12.09 7.63 -14.25
CA ASP A 196 -13.08 6.57 -14.04
C ASP A 196 -12.58 5.55 -13.01
N LEU A 197 -13.53 4.98 -12.27
CA LEU A 197 -13.34 3.96 -11.25
C LEU A 197 -14.45 2.92 -11.40
N THR A 198 -14.09 1.64 -11.40
CA THR A 198 -15.07 0.55 -11.32
C THR A 198 -14.78 -0.30 -10.08
N ILE A 199 -15.82 -0.57 -9.30
CA ILE A 199 -15.71 -1.35 -8.07
C ILE A 199 -16.43 -2.69 -8.26
N HIS A 200 -15.70 -3.78 -8.09
CA HIS A 200 -16.21 -5.14 -8.12
C HIS A 200 -16.21 -5.70 -6.71
N LYS A 201 -17.39 -6.04 -6.19
CA LYS A 201 -17.55 -6.67 -4.87
C LYS A 201 -17.37 -8.18 -4.98
N ASP A 202 -16.73 -8.77 -3.98
CA ASP A 202 -16.47 -10.20 -3.85
C ASP A 202 -15.88 -10.79 -5.15
N PHE A 203 -14.89 -10.08 -5.71
CA PHE A 203 -14.31 -10.40 -7.00
C PHE A 203 -13.61 -11.75 -6.96
N LYS A 204 -13.82 -12.54 -8.02
CA LYS A 204 -13.25 -13.88 -8.21
C LYS A 204 -12.69 -13.97 -9.62
N MET A 205 -11.60 -14.71 -9.79
CA MET A 205 -11.11 -15.02 -11.13
C MET A 205 -12.11 -15.93 -11.87
N PRO A 206 -12.35 -15.69 -13.16
CA PRO A 206 -13.02 -16.66 -14.01
C PRO A 206 -12.25 -18.00 -14.00
N PRO A 207 -12.95 -19.15 -14.05
CA PRO A 207 -12.30 -20.43 -14.31
C PRO A 207 -11.55 -20.38 -15.65
N ARG A 208 -10.47 -21.17 -15.75
CA ARG A 208 -9.68 -21.31 -16.98
C ARG A 208 -10.45 -22.07 -18.04
#